data_AF-A0A353RE05-F1
#
_entry.id   AF-A0A353RE05-F1
#
_cell.length_a   1.000
_cell.length_b   1.000
_cell.length_c   1.000
_cell.angle_alpha   90.00
_cell.angle_beta   90.00
_cell.angle_gamma   90.00
#
_symmetry.space_group_name_H-M   'P 1'
#
loop_
_entity.id
_entity.type
_entity.pdbx_description
1 polymer ?
#
loop_
_entity_poly.entity_id
_entity_poly.type
_entity_poly.pdbx_seq_one_letter_code
_entity_poly.pdbx_strand_id
1 'polypeptide(L)' 'MRAADWKDYRLIDASAGERLEKWGGIVLIRPDPQIIWDTPRRNPLWRGAHARYLRSSSGG' A
#
# COMPACT_ATOMS: atom_id res chain seq x y z
N MET A 1 -4.12 21.33 15.81
CA MET A 1 -4.06 20.09 14.99
C MET A 1 -3.65 20.52 13.57
N ARG A 2 -2.42 20.26 13.13
CA ARG A 2 -1.99 20.55 11.74
C ARG A 2 -2.27 19.30 10.91
N ALA A 3 -3.28 19.36 10.05
CA ALA A 3 -3.41 18.37 8.98
C ALA A 3 -2.29 18.64 7.98
N ALA A 4 -1.41 17.67 7.78
CA ALA A 4 -0.45 17.74 6.69
C ALA A 4 -1.24 17.63 5.37
N ASP A 5 -1.00 18.59 4.48
CA ASP A 5 -1.70 18.71 3.21
C ASP A 5 -1.06 17.76 2.20
N TRP A 6 -1.32 16.46 2.38
CA TRP A 6 -0.74 15.38 1.57
C TRP A 6 -1.40 15.35 0.18
N LYS A 7 -1.07 16.31 -0.68
CA LYS A 7 -1.65 16.40 -2.03
C LYS A 7 -1.24 15.24 -2.93
N ASP A 8 -0.04 14.72 -2.71
CA ASP A 8 0.53 13.67 -3.56
C ASP A 8 0.32 12.26 -2.99
N TYR A 9 -0.13 12.10 -1.75
CA TYR A 9 -0.33 10.77 -1.17
C TYR A 9 -1.81 10.37 -1.13
N ARG A 10 -2.08 9.13 -1.51
CA ARG A 10 -3.38 8.51 -1.34
C ARG A 10 -3.23 7.03 -0.99
N LEU A 11 -3.85 6.60 0.10
CA LEU A 11 -4.12 5.19 0.33
C LEU A 11 -5.29 4.76 -0.56
N ILE A 12 -5.06 3.80 -1.44
CA ILE A 12 -6.06 3.33 -2.41
C ILE A 12 -6.83 2.13 -1.86
N ASP A 13 -6.11 1.15 -1.30
CA ASP A 13 -6.68 -0.11 -0.84
C ASP A 13 -5.79 -0.77 0.23
N ALA A 14 -6.35 -1.73 0.96
CA ALA A 14 -5.72 -2.43 2.08
C ALA A 14 -6.31 -3.85 2.19
N SER A 15 -5.48 -4.89 2.07
CA SER A 15 -5.92 -6.28 2.16
C SER A 15 -4.79 -7.26 2.46
N ALA A 16 -5.05 -8.22 3.34
CA ALA A 16 -4.19 -9.36 3.68
C ALA A 16 -2.76 -8.94 4.06
N GLY A 17 -2.63 -8.04 5.04
CA GLY A 17 -1.34 -7.57 5.54
C GLY A 17 -0.58 -6.65 4.59
N GLU A 18 -1.22 -6.12 3.55
CA GLU A 18 -0.61 -5.21 2.58
C GLU A 18 -1.49 -3.98 2.31
N ARG A 19 -0.84 -2.85 2.06
CA ARG A 19 -1.46 -1.60 1.64
C ARG A 19 -1.05 -1.21 0.22
N LEU A 20 -2.00 -0.70 -0.55
CA LEU A 20 -1.81 -0.14 -1.88
C LEU A 20 -1.87 1.38 -1.80
N GLU A 21 -0.74 2.02 -2.07
CA GLU A 21 -0.55 3.46 -1.91
C GLU A 21 -0.18 4.10 -3.25
N LYS A 22 -0.64 5.34 -3.47
CA LYS A 22 -0.23 6.18 -4.58
C LYS A 22 0.50 7.41 -4.03
N TRP A 23 1.69 7.65 -4.54
CA TRP A 23 2.57 8.78 -4.26
C TRP A 23 2.83 9.50 -5.58
N GLY A 24 2.11 10.60 -5.81
CA GLY A 24 2.09 11.31 -7.08
C GLY A 24 1.65 10.39 -8.22
N GLY A 25 2.57 10.09 -9.14
CA GLY A 25 2.35 9.15 -10.25
C GLY A 25 2.67 7.69 -9.92
N ILE A 26 3.31 7.41 -8.78
CA ILE A 26 3.85 6.09 -8.46
C ILE A 26 2.88 5.33 -7.55
N VAL A 27 2.72 4.04 -7.82
CA VAL A 27 1.86 3.13 -7.07
C VAL A 27 2.72 2.06 -6.41
N LEU A 28 2.59 1.91 -5.10
CA LEU A 28 3.40 1.04 -4.27
C LEU A 28 2.52 0.07 -3.49
N ILE A 29 2.99 -1.17 -3.34
CA ILE A 29 2.46 -2.14 -2.39
C ILE A 29 3.46 -2.27 -1.24
N ARG A 30 3.02 -1.99 -0.02
CA ARG A 30 3.85 -2.12 1.19
C ARG A 30 3.21 -3.08 2.19
N PRO A 31 4.00 -3.88 2.92
CA PRO A 31 3.49 -4.69 4.00
C PRO A 31 3.06 -3.79 5.14
N ASP A 32 1.92 -4.12 5.73
CA ASP A 32 1.37 -3.48 6.90
C ASP A 32 0.73 -4.53 7.81
N PRO A 33 1.44 -4.94 8.88
CA PRO A 33 0.95 -5.98 9.77
C PRO A 33 -0.33 -5.58 10.52
N GLN A 34 -0.73 -4.31 10.52
CA GLN A 34 -1.97 -3.86 11.16
C GLN A 34 -3.21 -4.14 10.29
N ILE A 35 -3.04 -4.47 9.01
CA ILE A 35 -4.13 -4.84 8.11
C ILE A 35 -4.47 -6.32 8.32
N ILE A 36 -5.44 -6.56 9.21
CA ILE A 36 -5.85 -7.93 9.61
C ILE A 36 -7.00 -8.50 8.77
N TRP A 37 -7.65 -7.71 7.92
CA TRP A 37 -8.73 -8.16 7.06
C TRP A 37 -8.22 -8.62 5.69
N ASP A 38 -8.88 -9.62 5.14
CA ASP A 38 -8.65 -10.12 3.78
C ASP A 38 -9.87 -9.81 2.91
N THR A 39 -9.69 -8.88 1.99
CA THR A 39 -10.71 -8.50 1.01
C THR A 39 -10.22 -8.82 -0.40
N PRO A 40 -11.12 -9.17 -1.34
CA PRO A 40 -10.73 -9.39 -2.73
C PRO A 40 -10.07 -8.13 -3.31
N ARG A 41 -8.81 -8.27 -3.75
CA ARG A 41 -7.98 -7.22 -4.36
C ARG A 41 -8.48 -6.84 -5.77
N ARG A 42 -9.69 -6.29 -5.84
CA ARG A 42 -10.40 -5.98 -7.09
C ARG A 42 -9.75 -4.83 -7.86
N ASN A 43 -9.05 -3.94 -7.18
CA ASN A 43 -8.40 -2.80 -7.82
C ASN A 43 -7.29 -3.31 -8.79
N PRO A 44 -7.34 -2.97 -10.10
CA PRO A 44 -6.33 -3.43 -11.06
C PRO A 44 -4.91 -2.95 -10.71
N LEU A 45 -4.79 -1.87 -9.94
CA LEU A 45 -3.50 -1.34 -9.47
C LEU A 45 -2.75 -2.30 -8.54
N TRP A 46 -3.41 -3.31 -7.95
CA TRP A 46 -2.72 -4.40 -7.26
C TRP A 46 -1.81 -5.22 -8.19
N ARG A 47 -2.19 -5.36 -9.47
CA ARG A 47 -1.38 -6.05 -10.48
C ARG A 47 -0.45 -5.09 -11.23
N GLY A 48 -0.82 -3.82 -11.33
CA GLY A 48 -0.07 -2.78 -12.02
C GLY A 48 0.75 -1.87 -11.10
N ALA A 49 1.05 -2.30 -9.88
CA ALA A 49 1.89 -1.51 -8.97
C ALA A 49 3.31 -1.37 -9.55
N HIS A 50 3.91 -0.20 -9.38
CA HIS A 50 5.26 0.08 -9.87
C HIS A 50 6.32 -0.65 -9.04
N ALA A 51 6.07 -0.84 -7.75
CA ALA A 51 6.91 -1.66 -6.88
C ALA A 51 6.10 -2.29 -5.75
N ARG A 52 6.59 -3.44 -5.27
CA ARG A 52 6.08 -4.13 -4.09
C ARG A 52 7.25 -4.42 -3.15
N TYR A 53 7.16 -3.96 -1.91
CA TYR A 53 8.16 -4.28 -0.90
C TYR A 53 7.85 -5.67 -0.31
N LEU A 54 8.78 -6.61 -0.49
CA LEU A 54 8.71 -7.93 0.10
C LEU A 54 9.61 -7.94 1.33
N ARG A 55 9.02 -8.10 2.52
CA ARG A 55 9.79 -8.24 3.75
C ARG A 55 10.65 -9.51 3.67
N SER A 56 11.95 -9.39 3.95
CA SER A 56 12.79 -10.57 4.13
C SER A 56 12.34 -11.34 5.37
N SER A 57 12.41 -12.67 5.31
CA SER A 57 12.17 -13.55 6.46
C SER A 57 13.24 -13.40 7.54
N SER A 58 14.44 -12.96 7.18
CA SER A 58 15.59 -12.80 8.10
C SER A 58 15.65 -11.45 8.80
N GLY A 59 14.74 -10.52 8.51
CA GLY A 59 14.90 -9.11 8.87
C GLY A 59 15.99 -8.43 8.03
N GLY A 60 15.91 -7.11 7.92
CA GLY A 60 16.93 -6.25 7.32
C GLY A 60 17.50 -5.32 8.38
#